data_AF-A0A6G0EE65-F1
#
_entry.id   AF-A0A6G0EE65-F1
#
_cell.length_a   1.000
_cell.length_b   1.000
_cell.length_c   1.000
_cell.angle_alpha   90.00
_cell.angle_beta   90.00
_cell.angle_gamma   90.00
#
_symmetry.space_group_name_H-M   'P 1'
#
loop_
_entity.id
_entity.type
_entity.pdbx_description
1 polymer ?
#
loop_
_entity_poly.entity_id
_entity_poly.type
_entity_poly.pdbx_seq_one_letter_code
_entity_poly.pdbx_strand_id
1 'polypeptide(L)'
;MLLVVTYSQAARTTLRNICRTHEDVVVRRLGRAALFEETELAAFLALRLREKHDADVQIEQTEPFNEFAAVPESVRNAAEAYESRESPATPYSKFAVGTDHPSADAMRDREL
;
A
#
# COMPACT_ATOMS: atom_id res chain seq x y z
N MET A 1 0.81 3.00 11.84
CA MET A 1 -0.65 2.90 11.56
C MET A 1 -1.04 1.43 11.55
N LEU A 2 -2.31 1.09 11.78
CA LEU A 2 -2.77 -0.30 11.63
C LEU A 2 -3.46 -0.45 10.27
N LEU A 3 -2.89 -1.27 9.38
CA LEU A 3 -3.53 -1.68 8.13
C LEU A 3 -4.41 -2.89 8.39
N VAL A 4 -5.70 -2.76 8.13
CA VAL A 4 -6.68 -3.84 8.25
C VAL A 4 -7.20 -4.20 6.86
N VAL A 5 -6.97 -5.43 6.42
CA VAL A 5 -7.39 -5.95 5.10
C VAL A 5 -8.42 -7.05 5.28
N THR A 6 -9.45 -7.05 4.42
CA THR A 6 -10.55 -8.04 4.50
C THR A 6 -10.75 -8.80 3.19
N TYR A 7 -10.81 -10.12 3.27
CA TYR A 7 -10.88 -11.01 2.11
C TYR A 7 -12.30 -11.44 1.75
N SER A 8 -13.17 -11.64 2.74
CA SER A 8 -14.57 -12.00 2.51
C SER A 8 -15.52 -10.81 2.46
N GLN A 9 -16.69 -11.02 1.86
CA GLN A 9 -17.75 -10.02 1.81
C GLN A 9 -18.31 -9.70 3.21
N ALA A 10 -18.37 -10.69 4.10
CA ALA A 10 -18.84 -10.53 5.47
C ALA A 10 -17.87 -9.66 6.30
N ALA A 11 -16.56 -9.93 6.19
CA ALA A 11 -15.52 -9.13 6.81
C ALA A 11 -15.53 -7.69 6.29
N ARG A 12 -15.61 -7.49 4.96
CA ARG A 12 -15.73 -6.16 4.33
C ARG A 12 -16.92 -5.36 4.84
N THR A 13 -18.07 -6.00 5.01
CA THR A 13 -19.28 -5.34 5.53
C THR A 13 -19.07 -4.89 6.97
N THR A 14 -18.43 -5.73 7.79
CA THR A 14 -18.12 -5.38 9.18
C THR A 14 -17.10 -4.24 9.25
N LEU A 15 -16.03 -4.29 8.45
CA LEU A 15 -15.04 -3.21 8.35
C LEU A 15 -15.70 -1.88 7.95
N ARG A 16 -16.57 -1.91 6.94
CA ARG A 16 -17.33 -0.71 6.52
C ARG A 16 -18.13 -0.12 7.67
N ASN A 17 -18.78 -0.95 8.48
CA ASN A 17 -19.57 -0.49 9.61
C ASN A 17 -18.69 0.11 10.70
N ILE A 18 -17.58 -0.56 11.06
CA ILE A 18 -16.58 0.00 11.99
C ILE A 18 -16.13 1.37 11.51
N CYS A 19 -15.75 1.48 10.24
CA CYS A 19 -15.25 2.74 9.71
C CYS A 19 -16.28 3.87 9.75
N ARG A 20 -17.58 3.58 9.59
CA ARG A 20 -18.66 4.59 9.67
C ARG A 20 -18.99 5.00 11.10
N THR A 21 -18.84 4.09 12.06
CA THR A 21 -19.16 4.33 13.47
C THR A 21 -18.03 5.02 14.21
N HIS A 22 -16.78 4.73 13.84
CA HIS A 22 -15.58 5.20 14.53
C HIS A 22 -14.69 5.98 13.56
N GLU A 23 -15.23 7.06 12.97
CA GLU A 23 -14.49 7.86 11.97
C GLU A 23 -13.26 8.54 12.56
N ASP A 24 -13.26 8.77 13.88
CA ASP A 24 -12.21 9.40 14.68
C ASP A 24 -10.90 8.60 14.73
N VAL A 25 -10.96 7.28 14.57
CA VAL A 25 -9.75 6.42 14.57
C VAL A 25 -9.40 5.89 13.18
N VAL A 26 -10.10 6.33 12.13
CA VAL A 26 -9.86 5.90 10.75
C VAL A 26 -9.11 6.98 9.97
N VAL A 27 -7.85 6.70 9.67
CA VAL A 27 -6.99 7.57 8.86
C VAL A 27 -7.41 7.55 7.39
N ARG A 28 -7.69 6.36 6.83
CA ARG A 28 -8.03 6.21 5.40
C ARG A 28 -8.85 4.97 5.12
N ARG A 29 -9.78 5.07 4.16
CA ARG A 29 -10.59 3.94 3.64
C ARG A 29 -10.10 3.56 2.23
N LEU A 30 -9.88 2.28 2.00
CA LEU A 30 -9.32 1.71 0.75
C LEU A 30 -10.24 0.64 0.15
N GLY A 31 -11.54 0.71 0.44
CA GLY A 31 -12.56 -0.25 -0.05
C GLY A 31 -12.51 -1.59 0.68
N ARG A 32 -11.52 -2.44 0.38
CA ARG A 32 -11.31 -3.75 1.05
C ARG A 32 -10.38 -3.67 2.25
N ALA A 33 -9.73 -2.53 2.44
CA ALA A 33 -8.84 -2.26 3.55
C ALA A 33 -9.12 -0.89 4.16
N ALA A 34 -8.60 -0.66 5.36
CA ALA A 34 -8.57 0.64 6.00
C ALA A 34 -7.27 0.81 6.80
N LEU A 35 -6.82 2.06 6.92
CA LEU A 35 -5.75 2.46 7.83
C LEU A 35 -6.39 3.07 9.07
N PHE A 36 -6.05 2.51 10.22
CA PHE A 36 -6.47 2.98 11.53
C PHE A 36 -5.30 3.70 12.22
N GLU A 37 -5.63 4.62 13.12
CA GLU A 37 -4.66 5.22 14.04
C GLU A 37 -4.07 4.17 15.00
N GLU A 38 -2.90 4.46 15.57
CA GLU A 38 -2.26 3.58 16.56
C GLU A 38 -2.77 3.87 17.98
N THR A 39 -4.09 3.77 18.15
CA THR A 39 -4.74 3.90 19.46
C THR A 39 -5.24 2.55 19.96
N GLU A 40 -5.40 2.40 21.27
CA GLU A 40 -5.93 1.17 21.88
C GLU A 40 -7.34 0.84 21.36
N LEU A 41 -8.18 1.87 21.12
CA LEU A 41 -9.51 1.68 20.54
C LEU A 41 -9.43 1.10 19.13
N ALA A 42 -8.54 1.63 18.28
CA ALA A 42 -8.40 1.15 16.93
C ALA A 42 -7.84 -0.29 16.89
N ALA A 43 -6.87 -0.60 17.76
CA ALA A 43 -6.35 -1.95 17.94
C ALA A 43 -7.45 -2.92 18.40
N PHE A 44 -8.28 -2.53 19.37
CA PHE A 44 -9.44 -3.31 19.81
C PHE A 44 -10.43 -3.57 18.66
N LEU A 45 -10.76 -2.55 17.87
CA LEU A 45 -11.68 -2.69 16.74
C LEU A 45 -11.13 -3.63 15.66
N ALA A 46 -9.83 -3.54 15.35
CA ALA A 46 -9.16 -4.41 14.40
C ALA A 46 -9.15 -5.87 14.90
N LEU A 47 -8.72 -6.09 16.16
CA LEU A 47 -8.69 -7.43 16.77
C LEU A 47 -10.08 -8.04 16.84
N ARG A 48 -11.10 -7.28 17.25
CA ARG A 48 -12.50 -7.76 17.26
C ARG A 48 -12.98 -8.16 15.87
N LEU A 49 -12.59 -7.41 14.84
CA LEU A 49 -12.91 -7.78 13.45
C LEU A 49 -12.25 -9.12 13.08
N ARG A 50 -10.98 -9.32 13.44
CA ARG A 50 -10.26 -10.57 13.23
C ARG A 50 -10.87 -11.73 14.02
N GLU A 51 -11.15 -11.58 15.30
CA GLU A 51 -11.82 -12.63 16.10
C GLU A 51 -13.17 -13.05 15.50
N LYS A 52 -13.88 -12.12 14.86
CA LYS A 52 -15.19 -12.41 14.24
C LYS A 52 -15.09 -13.17 12.90
N HIS A 53 -14.01 -12.96 12.14
CA HIS A 53 -13.91 -13.44 10.75
C HIS A 53 -12.63 -14.26 10.48
N ASP A 54 -11.82 -14.51 11.51
CA ASP A 54 -10.60 -15.30 11.51
C ASP A 54 -9.64 -14.95 10.36
N ALA A 55 -9.28 -15.93 9.52
CA ALA A 55 -8.36 -15.78 8.40
C ALA A 55 -8.84 -14.82 7.29
N ASP A 56 -10.12 -14.39 7.31
CA ASP A 56 -10.61 -13.38 6.38
C ASP A 56 -10.15 -11.95 6.71
N VAL A 57 -9.36 -11.77 7.78
CA VAL A 57 -8.85 -10.47 8.24
C VAL A 57 -7.34 -10.54 8.49
N GLN A 58 -6.59 -9.71 7.77
CA GLN A 58 -5.18 -9.45 8.04
C GLN A 58 -5.04 -8.10 8.74
N ILE A 59 -4.17 -8.03 9.75
CA ILE A 59 -3.83 -6.81 10.48
C ILE A 59 -2.31 -6.69 10.46
N GLU A 60 -1.80 -5.57 9.96
CA GLU A 60 -0.38 -5.24 9.97
C GLU A 60 -0.16 -3.90 10.67
N GLN A 61 0.92 -3.79 11.44
CA GLN A 61 1.44 -2.50 11.83
C GLN A 61 2.31 -1.97 10.69
N THR A 62 1.97 -0.80 10.16
CA THR A 62 2.65 -0.19 9.02
C THR A 62 3.27 1.15 9.38
N GLU A 63 4.42 1.42 8.79
CA GLU A 63 5.06 2.72 8.78
C GLU A 63 4.95 3.37 7.39
N PRO A 64 4.95 4.72 7.30
CA PRO A 64 5.02 5.39 6.01
C PRO A 64 6.29 5.01 5.25
N PHE A 65 6.15 4.70 3.96
CA PHE A 65 7.28 4.37 3.11
C PHE A 65 8.13 5.61 2.80
N ASN A 66 9.42 5.58 3.15
CA ASN A 66 10.37 6.64 2.83
C ASN A 66 11.23 6.26 1.61
N GLU A 67 10.83 6.72 0.43
CA GLU A 67 11.51 6.42 -0.83
C GLU A 67 12.96 6.93 -0.88
N PHE A 68 13.31 8.01 -0.18
CA PHE A 68 14.67 8.54 -0.17
C PHE A 68 15.63 7.68 0.66
N ALA A 69 15.09 6.93 1.62
CA ALA A 69 15.86 6.01 2.45
C ALA A 69 15.88 4.58 1.87
N ALA A 70 14.76 4.13 1.31
CA ALA A 70 14.57 2.74 0.90
C ALA A 70 14.82 2.48 -0.60
N VAL A 71 14.84 3.52 -1.45
CA VAL A 71 14.91 3.33 -2.91
C VAL A 71 16.18 3.99 -3.47
N PRO A 72 16.99 3.27 -4.25
CA PRO A 72 18.14 3.83 -4.94
C PRO A 72 17.75 5.04 -5.80
N GLU A 73 18.58 6.08 -5.78
CA GLU A 73 18.35 7.31 -6.55
C GLU A 73 18.14 7.03 -8.05
N SER A 74 18.90 6.09 -8.62
CA SER A 74 18.74 5.70 -10.04
C SER A 74 17.34 5.21 -10.40
N VAL A 75 16.65 4.53 -9.48
CA VAL A 75 15.27 4.06 -9.67
C VAL A 75 14.30 5.22 -9.55
N ARG A 76 14.50 6.12 -8.58
CA ARG A 76 13.66 7.33 -8.40
C ARG A 76 13.76 8.25 -9.62
N ASN A 77 14.98 8.54 -10.08
CA ASN A 77 15.22 9.36 -11.27
C ASN A 77 14.62 8.70 -12.53
N ALA A 78 14.67 7.37 -12.64
CA ALA A 78 14.05 6.67 -13.75
C ALA A 78 12.52 6.74 -13.73
N ALA A 79 11.89 6.69 -12.56
CA ALA A 79 10.44 6.86 -12.43
C ALA A 79 10.00 8.27 -12.84
N GLU A 80 10.73 9.30 -12.40
CA GLU A 80 10.47 10.69 -12.78
C GLU A 80 10.64 10.91 -14.30
N ALA A 81 11.75 10.45 -14.87
CA ALA A 81 12.02 10.56 -16.30
C ALA A 81 10.98 9.78 -17.14
N TYR A 82 10.55 8.61 -16.67
CA TYR A 82 9.56 7.82 -17.37
C TYR A 82 8.17 8.45 -17.35
N GLU A 83 7.73 9.01 -16.23
CA GLU A 83 6.42 9.68 -16.17
C GLU A 83 6.39 11.01 -16.95
N SER A 84 7.55 11.61 -17.19
CA SER A 84 7.71 12.79 -18.05
C SER A 84 7.97 12.46 -19.53
N ARG A 85 7.91 11.19 -19.93
CA ARG A 85 8.15 10.75 -21.32
C ARG A 85 7.20 11.41 -22.32
N GLU A 86 7.71 11.72 -23.51
CA GLU A 86 6.94 12.39 -24.57
C GLU A 86 5.76 11.56 -25.10
N SER A 87 5.92 10.23 -25.17
CA SER A 87 4.90 9.32 -25.70
C SER A 87 4.38 8.41 -24.58
N PRO A 88 3.16 8.69 -24.06
CA PRO A 88 2.57 7.90 -22.97
C PRO A 88 2.41 6.41 -23.30
N ALA A 89 2.30 6.06 -24.58
CA ALA A 89 2.17 4.68 -25.04
C ALA A 89 3.50 3.90 -25.01
N THR A 90 4.64 4.57 -24.80
CA THR A 90 5.96 3.92 -24.76
C THR A 90 6.12 3.16 -23.44
N PRO A 91 6.29 1.82 -23.46
CA PRO A 91 6.54 1.04 -22.25
C PRO A 91 7.94 1.30 -21.68
N TYR A 92 8.09 1.15 -20.36
CA TYR A 92 9.35 1.38 -19.66
C TYR A 92 10.53 0.59 -20.25
N SER A 93 10.30 -0.68 -20.61
CA SER A 93 11.34 -1.53 -21.20
C SER A 93 11.92 -0.99 -22.51
N LYS A 94 11.13 -0.23 -23.29
CA LYS A 94 11.62 0.46 -24.49
C LYS A 94 12.21 1.82 -24.17
N PHE A 95 11.63 2.53 -23.20
CA PHE A 95 12.12 3.83 -22.75
C PHE A 95 13.53 3.76 -22.16
N ALA A 96 13.82 2.74 -21.33
CA ALA A 96 15.11 2.61 -20.67
C ALA A 96 16.26 2.26 -21.64
N VAL A 97 15.96 1.70 -22.82
CA VAL A 97 16.98 1.33 -23.81
C VAL A 97 17.69 2.57 -24.31
N GLY A 98 19.01 2.60 -24.14
CA GLY A 98 19.83 3.75 -24.56
C GLY A 98 19.84 4.91 -23.56
N THR A 99 19.31 4.70 -22.35
CA THR A 99 19.43 5.64 -21.22
C THR A 99 20.32 5.05 -20.13
N ASP A 100 20.74 5.88 -19.17
CA ASP A 100 21.46 5.45 -17.97
C ASP A 100 20.53 4.87 -16.88
N HIS A 101 19.23 4.74 -17.17
CA HIS A 101 18.26 4.18 -16.23
C HIS A 101 18.37 2.65 -16.13
N PRO A 102 18.11 2.06 -14.95
CA PRO A 102 18.14 0.62 -14.78
C PRO A 102 17.09 -0.07 -15.66
N SER A 103 17.43 -1.22 -16.24
CA SER A 103 16.43 -2.02 -16.96
C SER A 103 15.41 -2.63 -15.98
N ALA A 104 14.21 -2.91 -16.48
CA ALA A 104 13.18 -3.59 -15.67
C ALA A 104 13.65 -4.96 -15.16
N ASP A 105 14.48 -5.67 -15.94
CA ASP A 105 15.05 -6.96 -15.52
C ASP A 105 16.06 -6.77 -14.38
N ALA A 106 16.95 -5.77 -14.49
CA ALA A 106 17.91 -5.47 -13.44
C ALA A 106 17.24 -5.02 -12.11
N MET A 107 16.09 -4.35 -12.19
CA MET A 107 15.31 -3.98 -10.99
C MET A 107 14.59 -5.18 -10.36
N ARG A 108 14.12 -6.14 -11.16
CA ARG A 108 13.35 -7.29 -10.67
C ARG A 108 14.17 -8.19 -9.74
N ASP A 109 15.46 -8.31 -10.01
CA ASP A 109 16.37 -9.22 -9.29
C ASP A 109 17.02 -8.56 -8.06
N ARG A 110 16.68 -7.30 -7.76
CA ARG A 110 17.22 -6.55 -6.62
C ARG A 110 16.17 -6.35 -5.54
N GLU A 111 16.57 -6.63 -4.31
CA GLU A 111 15.75 -6.37 -3.13
C GLU A 111 15.76 -4.89 -2.75
N LEU A 112 14.69 -4.46 -2.08
CA LEU A 112 14.54 -3.12 -1.48
C LEU A 112 14.98 -3.15 -0.02
#